data_AF-A0AAN1SZ45-F1
#
_entry.id   AF-A0AAN1SZ45-F1
#
_cell.length_a   1.000
_cell.length_b   1.000
_cell.length_c   1.000
_cell.angle_alpha   90.00
_cell.angle_beta   90.00
_cell.angle_gamma   90.00
#
_symmetry.space_group_name_H-M   'P 1'
#
loop_
_entity.id
_entity.type
_entity.pdbx_description
1 polymer ?
#
loop_
_entity_poly.entity_id
_entity_poly.type
_entity_poly.pdbx_seq_one_letter_code
_entity_poly.pdbx_strand_id
1 'polypeptide(L)'
;MSETRTCNPAAPSIFTEQVAELVAIGAAIAANCEPCFKYHYDQARKLGVSDLDMRYAVDLAQKVKETPARAMLNLAERYLGKSTSETKAAADSCCVTNPETQAGHCK
;
A
#
# COMPACT_ATOMS: atom_id res chain seq x y z
N MET A 1 -42.02 -11.61 31.43
CA MET A 1 -41.96 -10.29 30.76
C MET A 1 -41.46 -10.54 29.36
N SER A 2 -42.39 -10.67 28.39
CA SER A 2 -42.05 -10.99 27.01
C SER A 2 -41.63 -9.71 26.29
N GLU A 3 -40.34 -9.57 26.01
CA GLU A 3 -39.86 -8.51 25.12
C GLU A 3 -40.28 -8.83 23.69
N THR A 4 -41.14 -7.96 23.17
CA THR A 4 -41.58 -7.93 21.78
C THR A 4 -40.35 -7.71 20.89
N ARG A 5 -39.99 -8.75 20.13
CA ARG A 5 -39.03 -8.63 19.04
C ARG A 5 -39.65 -7.69 17.99
N THR A 6 -39.19 -6.45 17.95
CA THR A 6 -39.55 -5.53 16.85
C THR A 6 -38.95 -6.09 15.57
N CYS A 7 -39.79 -6.50 14.63
CA CYS A 7 -39.35 -6.76 13.26
C CYS A 7 -38.81 -5.44 12.70
N ASN A 8 -37.49 -5.35 12.49
CA ASN A 8 -36.89 -4.24 11.76
C ASN A 8 -37.36 -4.35 10.29
N PRO A 9 -38.14 -3.40 9.75
CA PRO A 9 -38.46 -3.43 8.33
C PRO A 9 -37.14 -3.34 7.55
N ALA A 10 -36.90 -4.32 6.67
CA ALA A 10 -35.66 -4.40 5.91
C ALA A 10 -35.44 -3.10 5.12
N ALA A 11 -34.37 -2.37 5.43
CA ALA A 11 -33.98 -1.18 4.69
C ALA A 11 -33.71 -1.53 3.21
N PRO A 12 -33.98 -0.62 2.26
CA PRO A 12 -33.70 -0.87 0.85
C PRO A 12 -32.19 -1.07 0.62
N SER A 13 -31.84 -2.03 -0.22
CA SER A 13 -30.45 -2.31 -0.58
C SER A 13 -29.92 -1.24 -1.53
N ILE A 14 -28.74 -0.68 -1.23
CA ILE A 14 -27.99 0.18 -2.14
C ILE A 14 -27.11 -0.60 -3.12
N PHE A 15 -27.03 -1.92 -2.96
CA PHE A 15 -26.12 -2.77 -3.72
C PHE A 15 -26.69 -3.11 -5.10
N THR A 16 -26.61 -2.16 -6.03
CA THR A 16 -26.96 -2.34 -7.45
C THR A 16 -25.82 -3.01 -8.22
N GLU A 17 -26.05 -3.37 -9.49
CA GLU A 17 -24.98 -3.87 -10.36
C GLU A 17 -23.84 -2.85 -10.52
N GLN A 18 -24.15 -1.55 -10.59
CA GLN A 18 -23.13 -0.49 -10.64
C GLN A 18 -22.27 -0.49 -9.38
N VAL A 19 -22.91 -0.62 -8.21
CA VAL A 19 -22.20 -0.72 -6.93
C VAL A 19 -21.37 -2.00 -6.85
N ALA A 20 -21.89 -3.12 -7.36
CA ALA A 20 -21.15 -4.37 -7.44
C ALA A 20 -19.87 -4.23 -8.27
N GLU A 21 -19.96 -3.59 -9.45
CA GLU A 21 -18.80 -3.36 -10.32
C GLU A 21 -17.79 -2.38 -9.69
N LEU A 22 -18.24 -1.31 -9.01
CA LEU A 22 -17.35 -0.41 -8.27
C LEU A 22 -16.60 -1.14 -7.13
N VAL A 23 -17.30 -2.00 -6.38
CA VAL A 23 -16.71 -2.84 -5.34
C VAL A 23 -15.69 -3.81 -5.95
N ALA A 24 -16.00 -4.42 -7.09
CA ALA A 24 -15.13 -5.35 -7.78
C ALA A 24 -13.87 -4.66 -8.35
N ILE A 25 -14.01 -3.47 -8.92
CA ILE A 25 -12.87 -2.62 -9.35
C ILE A 25 -11.96 -2.33 -8.15
N GLY A 26 -12.53 -1.89 -7.03
CA GLY A 26 -11.75 -1.62 -5.81
C GLY A 26 -11.03 -2.87 -5.29
N ALA A 27 -11.72 -4.01 -5.23
CA ALA A 27 -11.14 -5.28 -4.82
C ALA A 27 -10.00 -5.73 -5.75
N ALA A 28 -10.15 -5.55 -7.07
CA ALA A 28 -9.11 -5.89 -8.04
C ALA A 28 -7.84 -5.05 -7.86
N ILE A 29 -7.97 -3.74 -7.61
CA ILE A 29 -6.84 -2.86 -7.31
C ILE A 29 -6.14 -3.28 -6.01
N ALA A 30 -6.92 -3.53 -4.96
CA ALA A 30 -6.41 -3.91 -3.64
C ALA A 30 -5.65 -5.25 -3.67
N ALA A 31 -6.15 -6.21 -4.45
CA ALA A 31 -5.57 -7.54 -4.61
C ALA A 31 -4.55 -7.65 -5.75
N ASN A 32 -4.21 -6.56 -6.45
CA ASN A 32 -3.33 -6.58 -7.62
C ASN A 32 -3.80 -7.52 -8.76
N CYS A 33 -5.10 -7.77 -8.92
CA CYS A 33 -5.62 -8.63 -9.99
C CYS A 33 -5.88 -7.85 -11.29
N GLU A 34 -4.87 -7.75 -12.17
CA GLU A 34 -5.00 -7.09 -13.47
C GLU A 34 -6.15 -7.61 -14.36
N PRO A 35 -6.32 -8.93 -14.59
CA PRO A 35 -7.41 -9.41 -15.43
C PRO A 35 -8.79 -9.13 -14.80
N CYS A 36 -8.91 -9.18 -13.47
CA CYS A 36 -10.14 -8.81 -12.78
C CYS A 36 -10.47 -7.34 -13.01
N PHE A 37 -9.48 -6.45 -12.88
CA PHE A 37 -9.68 -5.02 -13.11
C PHE A 37 -10.17 -4.74 -14.54
N LYS A 38 -9.54 -5.33 -15.55
CA LYS A 38 -9.94 -5.17 -16.96
C LYS A 38 -11.39 -5.59 -17.18
N TYR A 39 -11.77 -6.75 -16.68
CA TYR A 39 -13.14 -7.25 -16.81
C TYR A 39 -14.16 -6.32 -16.15
N HIS A 40 -13.96 -5.96 -14.88
CA HIS A 40 -14.92 -5.16 -14.12
C HIS A 40 -14.97 -3.70 -14.59
N TYR A 41 -13.86 -3.15 -15.08
CA TYR A 41 -13.84 -1.85 -15.75
C TYR A 41 -14.77 -1.84 -16.98
N ASP A 42 -14.67 -2.86 -17.84
CA ASP A 42 -15.52 -2.96 -19.03
C ASP A 42 -17.01 -3.15 -18.67
N GLN A 43 -17.32 -3.89 -17.61
CA GLN A 43 -18.70 -4.06 -17.14
C GLN A 43 -19.25 -2.76 -16.54
N ALA A 44 -18.50 -2.08 -15.69
CA ALA A 44 -18.89 -0.78 -15.12
C ALA A 44 -19.24 0.24 -16.21
N ARG A 45 -18.43 0.28 -17.29
CA ARG A 45 -18.69 1.14 -18.45
C ARG A 45 -19.99 0.80 -19.17
N LYS A 46 -20.28 -0.49 -19.37
CA LYS A 46 -21.56 -0.93 -19.99
C LYS A 46 -22.77 -0.55 -19.15
N LEU A 47 -22.61 -0.50 -17.83
CA LEU A 47 -23.64 -0.08 -16.88
C LEU A 47 -23.74 1.45 -16.72
N GLY A 48 -22.93 2.23 -17.43
CA GLY A 48 -22.97 3.70 -17.39
C GLY A 48 -22.34 4.31 -16.14
N VAL A 49 -21.49 3.58 -15.42
CA VAL A 49 -20.73 4.12 -14.29
C VAL A 49 -19.76 5.18 -14.80
N SER A 50 -19.70 6.32 -14.12
CA SER A 50 -18.84 7.42 -14.54
C SER A 50 -17.36 7.10 -14.30
N ASP A 51 -16.48 7.65 -15.14
CA ASP A 51 -15.03 7.56 -14.94
C ASP A 51 -14.61 8.15 -13.60
N LEU A 52 -15.34 9.16 -13.10
CA LEU A 52 -15.10 9.78 -11.80
C LEU A 52 -15.36 8.81 -10.64
N ASP A 53 -16.49 8.09 -10.67
CA ASP A 53 -16.82 7.11 -9.62
C ASP A 53 -15.85 5.92 -9.64
N MET A 54 -15.48 5.45 -10.83
CA MET A 54 -14.44 4.42 -10.97
C MET A 54 -13.10 4.92 -10.41
N ARG A 55 -12.75 6.19 -10.64
CA ARG A 55 -11.53 6.79 -10.08
C ARG A 55 -11.57 6.82 -8.55
N TYR A 56 -12.70 7.21 -7.96
CA TYR A 56 -12.86 7.18 -6.50
C TYR A 56 -12.71 5.77 -5.92
N ALA A 57 -13.25 4.75 -6.57
CA ALA A 57 -13.07 3.36 -6.16
C ALA A 57 -11.59 2.94 -6.20
N VAL A 58 -10.87 3.29 -7.28
CA VAL A 58 -9.44 3.02 -7.44
C VAL A 58 -8.61 3.71 -6.36
N ASP A 59 -8.82 5.01 -6.15
CA ASP A 59 -8.06 5.82 -5.19
C ASP A 59 -8.29 5.34 -3.75
N LEU A 60 -9.53 4.97 -3.40
CA LEU A 60 -9.85 4.39 -2.11
C LEU A 60 -9.16 3.03 -1.92
N ALA A 61 -9.25 2.15 -2.92
CA ALA A 61 -8.64 0.84 -2.87
C ALA A 61 -7.11 0.91 -2.76
N GLN A 62 -6.47 1.84 -3.46
CA GLN A 62 -5.03 2.08 -3.37
C GLN A 62 -4.63 2.47 -1.94
N LYS A 63 -5.36 3.38 -1.29
CA LYS A 63 -5.11 3.75 0.12
C LYS A 63 -5.23 2.56 1.06
N VAL A 64 -6.24 1.70 0.87
CA VAL A 64 -6.42 0.48 1.67
C VAL A 64 -5.26 -0.49 1.46
N LYS A 65 -4.83 -0.69 0.22
CA LYS A 65 -3.74 -1.58 -0.19
C LYS A 65 -2.37 -1.20 0.39
N GLU A 66 -2.11 0.09 0.58
CA GLU A 66 -0.81 0.55 1.07
C GLU A 66 -0.44 -0.07 2.43
N THR A 67 -1.41 -0.30 3.31
CA THR A 67 -1.16 -0.87 4.64
C THR A 67 -0.60 -2.31 4.58
N PRO A 68 -1.28 -3.29 3.95
CA PRO A 68 -0.73 -4.62 3.79
C PRO A 68 0.54 -4.64 2.92
N ALA A 69 0.66 -3.76 1.93
CA ALA A 69 1.89 -3.64 1.13
C ALA A 69 3.10 -3.24 2.01
N ARG A 70 2.95 -2.21 2.86
CA ARG A 70 3.98 -1.83 3.85
C ARG A 70 4.27 -2.95 4.83
N ALA A 71 3.24 -3.65 5.31
CA ALA A 71 3.42 -4.77 6.24
C ALA A 71 4.26 -5.91 5.64
N MET A 72 4.06 -6.21 4.36
CA MET A 72 4.87 -7.22 3.64
C MET A 72 6.32 -6.79 3.46
N LEU A 73 6.58 -5.51 3.17
CA LEU A 73 7.95 -4.99 3.10
C LEU A 73 8.65 -5.08 4.46
N ASN A 74 7.99 -4.62 5.53
CA ASN A 74 8.50 -4.74 6.89
C ASN A 74 8.76 -6.20 7.29
N LEU A 75 7.91 -7.14 6.84
CA LEU A 75 8.12 -8.56 7.06
C LEU A 75 9.40 -9.03 6.34
N ALA A 76 9.56 -8.71 5.06
CA ALA A 76 10.75 -9.09 4.30
C ALA A 76 12.05 -8.53 4.93
N GLU A 77 12.04 -7.27 5.38
CA GLU A 77 13.18 -6.65 6.06
C GLU A 77 13.60 -7.39 7.33
N ARG A 78 12.65 -7.92 8.11
CA ARG A 78 12.96 -8.69 9.32
C ARG A 78 13.65 -10.03 9.02
N TYR A 79 13.36 -10.63 7.87
CA TYR A 79 13.93 -11.92 7.49
C TYR A 79 15.25 -11.80 6.72
N LEU A 80 15.37 -10.78 5.87
CA LEU A 80 16.56 -10.55 5.04
C LEU A 80 17.62 -9.68 5.73
N GLY A 81 17.30 -9.12 6.91
CA GLY A 81 18.09 -8.07 7.55
C GLY A 81 18.00 -6.74 6.77
N LYS A 82 18.43 -5.63 7.39
CA LYS A 82 18.57 -4.32 6.71
C LYS A 82 19.76 -4.36 5.74
N SER A 83 19.65 -5.08 4.64
CA SER A 83 20.67 -5.04 3.58
C SER A 83 20.34 -3.88 2.63
N THR A 84 20.99 -2.72 2.86
CA THR A 84 21.46 -1.71 1.87
C THR A 84 21.54 -0.26 2.41
N SER A 85 21.30 0.02 3.70
CA SER A 85 21.49 1.40 4.23
C SER A 85 22.73 1.61 5.11
N GLU A 86 23.57 0.59 5.34
CA GLU A 86 24.74 0.71 6.23
C GLU A 86 26.10 0.81 5.50
N THR A 87 26.13 1.01 4.18
CA THR A 87 27.41 1.23 3.45
C THR A 87 27.59 2.66 2.94
N LYS A 88 26.71 3.62 3.30
CA LYS A 88 26.87 5.04 2.92
C LYS A 88 27.03 5.96 4.14
N ALA A 89 27.91 5.60 5.06
CA ALA A 89 28.33 6.47 6.16
C ALA A 89 29.75 6.16 6.69
N ALA A 90 30.68 5.72 5.82
CA ALA A 90 32.09 5.56 6.18
C ALA A 90 33.01 5.85 4.99
N ALA A 91 32.76 6.94 4.26
CA ALA A 91 33.68 7.45 3.24
C ALA A 91 34.13 8.91 3.52
N ASP A 92 33.93 9.42 4.74
CA ASP A 92 34.42 10.74 5.18
C ASP A 92 35.55 10.61 6.23
N SER A 93 36.50 9.70 5.99
CA SER A 93 37.82 9.78 6.60
C SER A 93 38.89 9.75 5.51
N CYS A 94 38.78 10.71 4.60
CA CYS A 94 39.91 11.24 3.87
C CYS A 94 40.18 12.63 4.46
N CYS A 95 41.39 12.84 4.97
CA CYS A 95 41.94 14.10 5.51
C CYS A 95 41.77 14.32 7.03
N VAL A 96 42.64 13.68 7.83
CA VAL A 96 43.29 14.40 8.94
C VAL A 96 44.77 14.49 8.61
N THR A 97 45.17 15.67 8.16
CA THR A 97 46.57 16.13 8.11
C THR A 97 47.09 16.21 9.53
N ASN A 98 48.14 15.44 9.83
CA ASN A 98 48.76 15.39 11.15
C ASN A 98 49.69 16.62 11.33
N PRO A 99 49.46 17.52 12.31
CA PRO A 99 50.41 18.55 12.65
C PRO A 99 51.38 18.06 13.75
N GLU A 100 52.66 18.09 13.40
CA GLU A 100 53.75 18.54 14.28
C GLU A 100 54.21 17.64 15.47
N THR A 101 55.44 17.10 15.33
CA THR A 101 56.60 17.32 16.25
C THR A 101 57.35 16.07 16.76
N GLN A 102 58.54 15.87 16.16
CA GLN A 102 59.87 15.67 16.78
C GLN A 102 60.42 14.28 17.20
N ALA A 103 61.51 13.96 16.48
CA ALA A 103 62.81 13.38 16.86
C ALA A 103 62.91 12.09 17.69
N GLY A 104 63.61 11.11 17.10
CA GLY A 104 64.24 10.00 17.81
C GLY A 104 65.08 9.15 16.86
N HIS A 105 66.40 9.39 16.86
CA HIS A 105 67.41 8.64 16.10
C HIS A 105 67.50 7.18 16.60
N CYS A 106 67.65 6.20 15.71
CA CYS A 106 68.08 4.86 16.08
C CYS A 106 69.32 4.48 15.25
N LYS A 107 70.37 4.11 15.99
CA LYS A 107 71.70 3.71 15.53
C LYS A 107 71.67 2.34 14.86
#